data_AF-A0A9E2GN21-F1
#
_entry.id   AF-A0A9E2GN21-F1
#
_cell.length_a   1.000
_cell.length_b   1.000
_cell.length_c   1.000
_cell.angle_alpha   90.00
_cell.angle_beta   90.00
_cell.angle_gamma   90.00
#
_symmetry.space_group_name_H-M   'P 1'
#
loop_
_entity.id
_entity.type
_entity.pdbx_description
1 polymer ?
#
loop_
_entity_poly.entity_id
_entity_poly.type
_entity_poly.pdbx_seq_one_letter_code
_entity_poly.pdbx_strand_id
1 'polypeptide(L)'
;MLRRGKATSAVTLVAFGALLTAGCGKENVRDVASATASDVSPPGPGFVPRNLPSGFTCCNFHHDGDRIDGRNYGHLPMIPAGTPVKVGGYGRDSVDVEIGGQPYRFGLERGRSPESGELQIDRLIVDKDPKPRLDSFPAAVREAIRRGKIMVGMTKEQVIISLGYPVTSESPPLAAPFWRYWWSRLGEYKVHWSSDGRVSGVTGDSEIVTLVTAPGNATLPPVSEADPEFRAGSATTIFETREKGVEENAKPKSGN
;
A
#
# COMPACT_ATOMS: atom_id res chain seq x y z
N MET A 1 -67.65 -28.80 6.85
CA MET A 1 -68.25 -29.26 5.57
C MET A 1 -67.27 -28.98 4.43
N LEU A 2 -67.09 -29.98 3.55
CA LEU A 2 -66.42 -30.06 2.23
C LEU A 2 -65.01 -29.41 2.04
N ARG A 3 -63.88 -30.12 1.85
CA ARG A 3 -63.39 -31.11 0.84
C ARG A 3 -62.96 -30.55 -0.54
N ARG A 4 -61.68 -30.85 -0.86
CA ARG A 4 -61.04 -31.21 -2.15
C ARG A 4 -60.75 -30.04 -3.14
N GLY A 5 -59.66 -30.05 -3.92
CA GLY A 5 -58.88 -31.19 -4.39
C GLY A 5 -57.45 -30.89 -4.87
N LYS A 6 -56.73 -32.00 -5.10
CA LYS A 6 -55.35 -32.15 -5.59
C LYS A 6 -55.27 -31.93 -7.11
N ALA A 7 -54.08 -31.57 -7.62
CA ALA A 7 -53.63 -31.99 -8.93
C ALA A 7 -52.13 -32.31 -8.92
N THR A 8 -51.84 -33.58 -9.21
CA THR A 8 -50.54 -34.24 -9.40
C THR A 8 -50.31 -34.39 -10.90
N SER A 9 -49.08 -34.22 -11.40
CA SER A 9 -48.48 -34.84 -12.61
C SER A 9 -47.24 -34.04 -13.04
N ALA A 10 -46.18 -34.59 -13.61
CA ALA A 10 -45.74 -35.97 -13.83
C ALA A 10 -44.24 -35.90 -14.18
N VAL A 11 -43.50 -36.92 -13.77
CA VAL A 11 -42.09 -37.14 -14.13
C VAL A 11 -42.05 -37.75 -15.53
N THR A 12 -41.22 -37.18 -16.42
CA THR A 12 -40.89 -37.80 -17.71
C THR A 12 -39.43 -38.22 -17.69
N LEU A 13 -39.22 -39.53 -17.56
CA LEU A 13 -37.96 -40.22 -17.81
C LEU A 13 -37.83 -40.44 -19.32
N VAL A 14 -36.74 -39.98 -19.94
CA VAL A 14 -36.37 -40.37 -21.30
C VAL A 14 -35.17 -41.31 -21.21
N ALA A 15 -35.42 -42.58 -21.51
CA ALA A 15 -34.40 -43.58 -21.78
C ALA A 15 -34.29 -43.76 -23.29
N PHE A 16 -33.08 -43.66 -23.86
CA PHE A 16 -32.81 -44.08 -25.23
C PHE A 16 -31.46 -44.80 -25.30
N GLY A 17 -31.56 -46.11 -25.56
CA GLY A 17 -30.84 -46.82 -26.63
C GLY A 17 -29.31 -46.83 -26.62
N ALA A 18 -28.75 -47.98 -26.21
CA ALA A 18 -27.41 -48.38 -26.59
C ALA A 18 -27.33 -48.70 -28.09
N LEU A 19 -26.25 -48.27 -28.76
CA LEU A 19 -25.83 -48.77 -30.06
C LEU A 19 -24.32 -49.09 -30.01
N LEU A 20 -23.98 -50.35 -30.24
CA LEU A 20 -22.62 -50.87 -30.38
C LEU A 20 -22.12 -50.58 -31.80
N THR A 21 -20.96 -49.95 -31.93
CA THR A 21 -20.08 -50.12 -33.08
C THR A 21 -18.66 -50.36 -32.60
N ALA A 22 -18.12 -51.52 -32.99
CA ALA A 22 -16.70 -51.81 -32.93
C ALA A 22 -16.00 -51.06 -34.08
N GLY A 23 -14.91 -50.37 -33.78
CA GLY A 23 -14.09 -49.69 -34.78
C GLY A 23 -12.67 -49.49 -34.25
N CYS A 24 -11.75 -50.32 -34.75
CA CYS A 24 -10.31 -50.23 -34.51
C CYS A 24 -9.76 -48.89 -35.04
N GLY A 25 -9.08 -48.13 -34.18
CA GLY A 25 -8.28 -46.97 -34.58
C GLY A 25 -7.10 -46.83 -33.62
N LYS A 26 -5.91 -47.20 -34.10
CA LYS A 26 -4.63 -47.00 -33.42
C LYS A 26 -4.31 -45.51 -33.45
N GLU A 27 -4.25 -44.84 -32.30
CA GLU A 27 -3.58 -43.54 -32.20
C GLU A 27 -2.53 -43.59 -31.10
N ASN A 28 -1.33 -43.17 -31.50
CA ASN A 28 -0.06 -43.37 -30.82
C ASN A 28 -0.02 -42.63 -29.49
N VAL A 29 0.22 -43.37 -28.41
CA VAL A 29 0.81 -42.83 -27.18
C VAL A 29 2.24 -42.44 -27.53
N ARG A 30 2.48 -41.15 -27.76
CA ARG A 30 3.83 -40.58 -27.71
C ARG A 30 4.07 -40.08 -26.30
N ASP A 31 5.15 -40.60 -25.75
CA ASP A 31 5.78 -40.24 -24.50
C ASP A 31 5.85 -38.73 -24.30
N VAL A 32 5.27 -38.24 -23.19
CA VAL A 32 5.64 -36.93 -22.64
C VAL A 32 6.90 -37.14 -21.81
N ALA A 33 8.00 -37.42 -22.51
CA ALA A 33 9.33 -37.46 -21.94
C ALA A 33 9.83 -36.03 -21.73
N SER A 34 10.22 -35.75 -20.47
CA SER A 34 11.33 -34.88 -20.09
C SER A 34 11.46 -33.54 -20.83
N ALA A 35 10.84 -32.49 -20.28
CA ALA A 35 11.31 -31.13 -20.53
C ALA A 35 12.68 -30.97 -19.86
N THR A 36 13.74 -31.14 -20.65
CA THR A 36 15.13 -30.88 -20.26
C THR A 36 15.31 -29.42 -19.89
N ALA A 37 15.92 -29.19 -18.73
CA ALA A 37 16.37 -27.90 -18.21
C ALA A 37 17.48 -27.29 -19.10
N SER A 38 17.11 -26.72 -20.25
CA SER A 38 18.10 -26.09 -21.14
C SER A 38 17.63 -24.79 -21.80
N ASP A 39 16.56 -24.16 -21.32
CA ASP A 39 16.13 -22.84 -21.82
C ASP A 39 15.97 -21.77 -20.73
N VAL A 40 16.74 -21.89 -19.65
CA VAL A 40 16.96 -20.79 -18.70
C VAL A 40 18.27 -20.11 -19.09
N SER A 41 18.17 -18.94 -19.72
CA SER A 41 19.34 -18.06 -19.91
C SER A 41 19.96 -17.74 -18.55
N PRO A 42 21.30 -17.82 -18.39
CA PRO A 42 21.94 -17.51 -17.13
C PRO A 42 21.71 -16.04 -16.75
N PRO A 43 21.51 -15.71 -15.46
CA PRO A 43 21.49 -14.32 -15.02
C PRO A 43 22.84 -13.69 -15.39
N GLY A 44 22.79 -12.50 -15.98
CA GLY A 44 23.98 -11.76 -16.39
C GLY A 44 24.95 -11.53 -15.22
N PRO A 45 26.24 -11.26 -15.50
CA PRO A 45 27.26 -11.12 -14.47
C PRO A 45 26.92 -9.94 -13.55
N GLY A 46 26.52 -10.25 -12.32
CA GLY A 46 26.17 -9.25 -11.30
C GLY A 46 25.09 -9.64 -10.27
N PHE A 47 24.46 -10.81 -10.35
CA PHE A 47 23.52 -11.24 -9.30
C PHE A 47 24.27 -11.73 -8.05
N VAL A 48 24.61 -10.79 -7.16
CA VAL A 48 24.80 -11.10 -5.75
C VAL A 48 23.41 -11.38 -5.17
N PRO A 49 23.16 -12.52 -4.50
CA PRO A 49 21.90 -12.73 -3.79
C PRO A 49 21.78 -11.65 -2.72
N ARG A 50 20.95 -10.65 -2.97
CA ARG A 50 20.53 -9.73 -1.91
C ARG A 50 19.54 -10.51 -1.05
N ASN A 51 19.81 -10.62 0.25
CA ASN A 51 18.78 -11.03 1.18
C ASN A 51 17.63 -10.04 1.02
N LEU A 52 16.50 -10.52 0.52
CA LEU A 52 15.35 -9.67 0.27
C LEU A 52 14.76 -9.24 1.62
N PRO A 53 14.36 -7.97 1.77
CA PRO A 53 13.84 -7.47 3.05
C PRO A 53 12.64 -8.28 3.55
N SER A 54 12.50 -8.34 4.87
CA SER A 54 11.31 -8.86 5.56
C SER A 54 11.02 -7.96 6.74
N GLY A 55 9.74 -7.81 7.11
CA GLY A 55 9.32 -6.89 8.16
C GLY A 55 7.82 -6.89 8.32
N PHE A 56 7.24 -5.71 8.50
CA PHE A 56 5.82 -5.50 8.71
C PHE A 56 5.30 -4.35 7.85
N THR A 57 4.00 -4.36 7.50
CA THR A 57 3.37 -3.21 6.85
C THR A 57 3.43 -2.01 7.79
N CYS A 58 3.96 -0.88 7.33
CA CYS A 58 4.09 0.33 8.15
C CYS A 58 2.72 0.95 8.51
N CYS A 59 1.74 0.71 7.64
CA CYS A 59 0.42 1.29 7.68
C CYS A 59 -0.62 0.32 7.10
N ASN A 60 -1.87 0.74 7.13
CA ASN A 60 -2.90 0.07 6.35
C ASN A 60 -2.64 0.21 4.85
N PHE A 61 -2.74 -0.89 4.13
CA PHE A 61 -2.72 -0.91 2.66
C PHE A 61 -4.07 -1.35 2.13
N HIS A 62 -4.39 -0.95 0.90
CA HIS A 62 -5.60 -1.36 0.21
C HIS A 62 -5.26 -1.99 -1.13
N HIS A 63 -6.02 -3.00 -1.52
CA HIS A 63 -5.67 -3.84 -2.66
C HIS A 63 -6.86 -4.13 -3.59
N ASP A 64 -6.58 -4.28 -4.88
CA ASP A 64 -7.51 -4.79 -5.88
C ASP A 64 -6.96 -6.12 -6.40
N GLY A 65 -7.60 -7.23 -6.01
CA GLY A 65 -7.05 -8.56 -6.23
C GLY A 65 -5.67 -8.70 -5.57
N ASP A 66 -4.64 -8.99 -6.37
CA ASP A 66 -3.26 -9.14 -5.92
C ASP A 66 -2.45 -7.82 -5.97
N ARG A 67 -3.06 -6.70 -6.34
CA ARG A 67 -2.32 -5.44 -6.57
C ARG A 67 -2.58 -4.40 -5.48
N ILE A 68 -1.50 -3.85 -4.94
CA ILE A 68 -1.51 -2.66 -4.08
C ILE A 68 -1.02 -1.47 -4.93
N ASP A 69 -1.89 -0.48 -5.15
CA ASP A 69 -1.52 0.73 -5.90
C ASP A 69 -0.78 1.72 -4.97
N GLY A 70 0.25 2.40 -5.48
CA GLY A 70 0.99 3.40 -4.69
C GLY A 70 0.11 4.53 -4.15
N ARG A 71 -1.04 4.81 -4.78
CA ARG A 71 -2.03 5.77 -4.26
C ARG A 71 -2.86 5.29 -3.07
N ASN A 72 -2.82 3.98 -2.78
CA ASN A 72 -3.52 3.35 -1.67
C ASN A 72 -5.02 3.69 -1.59
N TYR A 73 -5.80 3.36 -2.63
CA TYR A 73 -7.21 3.77 -2.72
C TYR A 73 -8.07 3.24 -1.57
N GLY A 74 -8.60 4.15 -0.74
CA GLY A 74 -9.31 3.80 0.51
C GLY A 74 -10.63 3.03 0.36
N HIS A 75 -11.25 2.99 -0.82
CA HIS A 75 -12.49 2.23 -1.06
C HIS A 75 -12.28 0.71 -1.21
N LEU A 76 -11.03 0.27 -1.34
CA LEU A 76 -10.69 -1.12 -1.60
C LEU A 76 -10.58 -1.94 -0.29
N PRO A 77 -10.56 -3.28 -0.36
CA PRO A 77 -10.25 -4.12 0.80
C PRO A 77 -8.91 -3.76 1.45
N MET A 78 -8.87 -3.79 2.79
CA MET A 78 -7.77 -3.30 3.60
C MET A 78 -6.93 -4.43 4.22
N ILE A 79 -5.61 -4.29 4.13
CA ILE A 79 -4.58 -5.03 4.87
C ILE A 79 -4.17 -4.18 6.07
N PRO A 80 -4.29 -4.67 7.32
CA PRO A 80 -3.95 -3.89 8.51
C PRO A 80 -2.46 -3.53 8.61
N ALA A 81 -2.17 -2.41 9.25
CA ALA A 81 -0.82 -2.08 9.71
C ALA A 81 -0.25 -3.16 10.63
N GLY A 82 1.05 -3.43 10.51
CA GLY A 82 1.75 -4.47 11.26
C GLY A 82 1.53 -5.89 10.74
N THR A 83 1.01 -6.06 9.53
CA THR A 83 0.92 -7.39 8.92
C THR A 83 2.32 -7.84 8.47
N PRO A 84 2.77 -9.07 8.78
CA PRO A 84 4.09 -9.55 8.37
C PRO A 84 4.27 -9.53 6.85
N VAL A 85 5.44 -9.10 6.40
CA VAL A 85 5.80 -8.98 4.98
C VAL A 85 7.12 -9.69 4.69
N LYS A 86 7.19 -10.39 3.56
CA LYS A 86 8.44 -10.86 2.95
C LYS A 86 8.52 -10.36 1.52
N VAL A 87 9.65 -9.78 1.12
CA VAL A 87 9.89 -9.41 -0.28
C VAL A 87 10.32 -10.64 -1.06
N GLY A 88 9.62 -10.94 -2.15
CA GLY A 88 9.89 -12.05 -3.06
C GLY A 88 10.73 -11.66 -4.27
N GLY A 89 10.68 -10.39 -4.70
CA GLY A 89 11.50 -9.90 -5.80
C GLY A 89 11.12 -8.49 -6.27
N TYR A 90 12.04 -7.87 -7.01
CA TYR A 90 11.81 -6.56 -7.62
C TYR A 90 11.50 -6.76 -9.11
N GLY A 91 10.27 -6.42 -9.50
CA GLY A 91 9.88 -6.29 -10.89
C GLY A 91 10.22 -4.90 -11.45
N ARG A 92 9.86 -4.67 -12.72
CA ARG A 92 10.14 -3.40 -13.41
C ARG A 92 9.37 -2.21 -12.81
N ASP A 93 8.12 -2.45 -12.41
CA ASP A 93 7.13 -1.44 -11.99
C ASP A 93 6.46 -1.80 -10.66
N SER A 94 6.88 -2.91 -10.06
CA SER A 94 6.29 -3.45 -8.85
C SER A 94 7.29 -4.26 -8.06
N VAL A 95 6.95 -4.53 -6.81
CA VAL A 95 7.68 -5.42 -5.92
C VAL A 95 6.74 -6.54 -5.51
N ASP A 96 7.19 -7.78 -5.73
CA ASP A 96 6.44 -8.97 -5.34
C ASP A 96 6.67 -9.20 -3.85
N VAL A 97 5.58 -9.33 -3.10
CA VAL A 97 5.59 -9.44 -1.64
C VAL A 97 4.62 -10.51 -1.17
N GLU A 98 4.96 -11.22 -0.11
CA GLU A 98 4.04 -12.06 0.65
C GLU A 98 3.62 -11.26 1.89
N ILE A 99 2.34 -10.93 2.02
CA ILE A 99 1.79 -10.19 3.17
C ILE A 99 0.78 -11.09 3.87
N GLY A 100 1.02 -11.40 5.15
CA GLY A 100 0.15 -12.30 5.90
C GLY A 100 -0.01 -13.70 5.29
N GLY A 101 0.99 -14.17 4.54
CA GLY A 101 0.97 -15.45 3.84
C GLY A 101 0.21 -15.44 2.50
N GLN A 102 -0.18 -14.26 1.98
CA GLN A 102 -0.80 -14.11 0.67
C GLN A 102 0.10 -13.30 -0.28
N PRO A 103 0.17 -13.68 -1.57
CA PRO A 103 0.99 -12.95 -2.54
C PRO A 103 0.32 -11.66 -3.01
N TYR A 104 1.11 -10.59 -3.09
CA TYR A 104 0.71 -9.30 -3.64
C TYR A 104 1.83 -8.68 -4.49
N ARG A 105 1.46 -7.71 -5.31
CA ARG A 105 2.34 -6.88 -6.12
C ARG A 105 2.18 -5.42 -5.73
N PHE A 106 3.18 -4.87 -5.06
CA PHE A 106 3.19 -3.47 -4.66
C PHE A 106 3.61 -2.60 -5.84
N GLY A 107 2.75 -1.68 -6.29
CA GLY A 107 3.06 -0.76 -7.39
C GLY A 107 3.98 0.36 -6.94
N LEU A 108 5.11 0.54 -7.63
CA LEU A 108 6.02 1.65 -7.37
C LEU A 108 5.53 2.95 -8.02
N GLU A 109 5.76 4.09 -7.37
CA GLU A 109 5.42 5.42 -7.87
C GLU A 109 6.41 5.91 -8.96
N ARG A 110 6.62 5.13 -10.03
CA ARG A 110 7.63 5.47 -11.06
C ARG A 110 7.22 6.70 -11.88
N GLY A 111 8.19 7.58 -12.15
CA GLY A 111 7.99 8.85 -12.87
C GLY A 111 7.18 9.89 -12.10
N ARG A 112 6.86 9.58 -10.85
CA ARG A 112 6.03 10.36 -9.93
C ARG A 112 6.83 10.65 -8.65
N SER A 113 7.54 9.67 -8.12
CA SER A 113 8.47 9.91 -7.02
C SER A 113 9.89 10.25 -7.53
N PRO A 114 10.59 11.22 -6.91
CA PRO A 114 12.04 11.36 -7.07
C PRO A 114 12.84 10.24 -6.39
N GLU A 115 12.17 9.38 -5.61
CA GLU A 115 12.75 8.31 -4.81
C GLU A 115 12.90 7.00 -5.60
N SER A 116 13.98 6.24 -5.34
CA SER A 116 14.18 4.92 -5.93
C SER A 116 13.11 3.92 -5.46
N GLY A 117 12.90 2.84 -6.22
CA GLY A 117 11.97 1.78 -5.81
C GLY A 117 12.35 1.13 -4.48
N GLU A 118 13.65 1.01 -4.19
CA GLU A 118 14.15 0.44 -2.93
C GLU A 118 13.79 1.32 -1.72
N LEU A 119 14.04 2.62 -1.81
CA LEU A 119 13.71 3.57 -0.73
C LEU A 119 12.19 3.64 -0.48
N GLN A 120 11.38 3.56 -1.54
CA GLN A 120 9.93 3.45 -1.37
C GLN A 120 9.55 2.21 -0.55
N ILE A 121 10.19 1.07 -0.82
CA ILE A 121 9.93 -0.17 -0.08
C ILE A 121 10.37 -0.09 1.38
N ASP A 122 11.53 0.49 1.66
CA ASP A 122 12.05 0.63 3.04
C ASP A 122 11.11 1.44 3.94
N ARG A 123 10.32 2.33 3.34
CA ARG A 123 9.29 3.11 4.05
C ARG A 123 7.98 2.35 4.23
N LEU A 124 7.67 1.42 3.34
CA LEU A 124 6.40 0.67 3.32
C LEU A 124 6.49 -0.63 4.13
N ILE A 125 7.69 -1.20 4.22
CA ILE A 125 8.03 -2.38 5.00
C ILE A 125 8.98 -1.94 6.11
N VAL A 126 8.49 -1.97 7.35
CA VAL A 126 9.27 -1.56 8.53
C VAL A 126 9.78 -2.76 9.30
N ASP A 127 10.98 -2.64 9.87
CA ASP A 127 11.61 -3.71 10.66
C ASP A 127 10.88 -3.98 11.98
N LYS A 128 10.30 -2.93 12.59
CA LYS A 128 9.59 -3.02 13.88
C LYS A 128 8.09 -3.12 13.63
N ASP A 129 7.42 -4.07 14.27
CA ASP A 129 5.96 -4.18 14.24
C ASP A 129 5.34 -2.88 14.81
N PRO A 130 4.50 -2.14 14.06
CA PRO A 130 3.81 -0.95 14.57
C PRO A 130 2.68 -1.26 15.55
N LYS A 131 2.26 -2.53 15.75
CA LYS A 131 1.16 -2.86 16.67
C LYS A 131 1.36 -2.36 18.11
N PRO A 132 2.51 -2.51 18.77
CA PRO A 132 2.72 -1.97 20.12
C PRO A 132 2.57 -0.45 20.17
N ARG A 133 3.01 0.24 19.10
CA ARG A 133 2.83 1.69 18.97
C ARG A 133 1.36 2.04 18.77
N LEU A 134 0.65 1.31 17.91
CA LEU A 134 -0.80 1.45 17.71
C LEU A 134 -1.55 1.26 19.05
N ASP A 135 -1.17 0.27 19.85
CA ASP A 135 -1.79 -0.02 21.14
C ASP A 135 -1.60 1.11 22.16
N SER A 136 -0.56 1.93 22.01
CA SER A 136 -0.34 3.11 22.87
C SER A 136 -1.27 4.30 22.55
N PHE A 137 -1.97 4.29 21.41
CA PHE A 137 -2.84 5.40 21.03
C PHE A 137 -4.17 5.41 21.81
N PRO A 138 -4.83 6.58 21.93
CA PRO A 138 -6.18 6.67 22.49
C PRO A 138 -7.15 5.72 21.80
N ALA A 139 -8.11 5.16 22.54
CA ALA A 139 -9.03 4.15 22.01
C ALA A 139 -9.78 4.60 20.75
N ALA A 140 -10.24 5.86 20.71
CA ALA A 140 -10.91 6.42 19.54
C ALA A 140 -10.00 6.50 18.31
N VAL A 141 -8.72 6.81 18.51
CA VAL A 141 -7.71 6.85 17.44
C VAL A 141 -7.42 5.44 16.92
N ARG A 142 -7.24 4.47 17.82
CA ARG A 142 -7.05 3.06 17.44
C ARG A 142 -8.20 2.55 16.59
N GLU A 143 -9.43 2.84 17.00
CA GLU A 143 -10.63 2.38 16.28
C GLU A 143 -10.75 3.05 14.90
N ALA A 144 -10.43 4.34 14.80
CA ALA A 144 -10.39 5.03 13.52
C ALA A 144 -9.34 4.41 12.58
N ILE A 145 -8.10 4.19 13.07
CA ILE A 145 -7.04 3.51 12.30
C ILE A 145 -7.49 2.11 11.86
N ARG A 146 -8.13 1.33 12.74
CA ARG A 146 -8.61 -0.02 12.42
C ARG A 146 -9.66 -0.05 11.30
N ARG A 147 -10.30 1.10 11.04
CA ARG A 147 -11.30 1.29 9.98
C ARG A 147 -10.74 1.99 8.75
N GLY A 148 -9.44 2.32 8.72
CA GLY A 148 -8.86 3.14 7.64
C GLY A 148 -9.39 4.57 7.63
N LYS A 149 -9.77 5.11 8.80
CA LYS A 149 -10.34 6.45 8.96
C LYS A 149 -9.46 7.34 9.81
N ILE A 150 -9.60 8.64 9.62
CA ILE A 150 -8.93 9.67 10.41
C ILE A 150 -9.93 10.53 11.18
N MET A 151 -9.45 11.29 12.16
CA MET A 151 -10.28 12.24 12.91
C MET A 151 -9.48 13.49 13.28
N VAL A 152 -10.19 14.60 13.54
CA VAL A 152 -9.58 15.86 13.97
C VAL A 152 -8.73 15.64 15.22
N GLY A 153 -7.55 16.26 15.28
CA GLY A 153 -6.59 16.12 16.37
C GLY A 153 -5.55 15.01 16.22
N MET A 154 -5.73 14.08 15.25
CA MET A 154 -4.74 13.05 14.97
C MET A 154 -3.39 13.65 14.58
N THR A 155 -2.30 12.97 14.96
CA THR A 155 -0.94 13.33 14.52
C THR A 155 -0.67 12.82 13.11
N LYS A 156 0.37 13.37 12.46
CA LYS A 156 0.89 12.87 11.18
C LYS A 156 1.22 11.38 11.21
N GLU A 157 1.81 10.90 12.29
CA GLU A 157 2.10 9.47 12.50
C GLU A 157 0.83 8.62 12.50
N GLN A 158 -0.20 9.04 13.24
CA GLN A 158 -1.49 8.33 13.30
C GLN A 158 -2.17 8.30 11.93
N VAL A 159 -2.08 9.40 11.18
CA VAL A 159 -2.61 9.46 9.80
C VAL A 159 -1.82 8.55 8.86
N ILE A 160 -0.48 8.50 8.95
CA ILE A 160 0.34 7.58 8.16
C ILE A 160 -0.03 6.14 8.47
N ILE A 161 -0.14 5.76 9.74
CA ILE A 161 -0.52 4.37 10.09
C ILE A 161 -1.92 4.05 9.55
N SER A 162 -2.85 5.01 9.57
CA SER A 162 -4.22 4.83 9.09
C SER A 162 -4.35 4.74 7.57
N LEU A 163 -3.70 5.64 6.83
CA LEU A 163 -3.96 5.88 5.40
C LEU A 163 -2.76 5.57 4.50
N GLY A 164 -1.60 5.32 5.11
CA GLY A 164 -0.31 5.27 4.45
C GLY A 164 0.30 6.62 4.19
N TYR A 165 1.51 6.58 3.64
CA TYR A 165 2.19 7.79 3.20
C TYR A 165 1.43 8.44 2.04
N PRO A 166 1.33 9.78 2.03
CA PRO A 166 0.79 10.46 0.87
C PRO A 166 1.75 10.28 -0.32
N VAL A 167 1.16 10.20 -1.52
CA VAL A 167 1.90 10.06 -2.77
C VAL A 167 2.85 11.24 -2.93
N THR A 168 4.14 10.94 -3.10
CA THR A 168 5.21 11.95 -3.01
C THR A 168 5.21 12.96 -4.17
N SER A 169 4.84 12.57 -5.39
CA SER A 169 4.62 13.52 -6.52
C SER A 169 3.48 14.50 -6.25
N GLU A 170 2.49 14.05 -5.48
CA GLU A 170 1.15 14.61 -5.50
C GLU A 170 0.84 15.39 -4.21
N SER A 171 1.69 15.26 -3.19
CA SER A 171 1.67 16.09 -2.00
C SER A 171 2.93 16.93 -1.94
N PRO A 172 2.86 18.19 -1.45
CA PRO A 172 4.07 18.92 -1.10
C PRO A 172 4.84 18.14 -0.02
N PRO A 173 6.09 18.51 0.31
CA PRO A 173 6.92 17.82 1.31
C PRO A 173 6.13 17.50 2.59
N LEU A 174 6.54 16.55 3.44
CA LEU A 174 5.77 16.21 4.66
C LEU A 174 5.45 17.42 5.58
N ALA A 175 6.14 18.55 5.41
CA ALA A 175 5.87 19.87 6.02
C ALA A 175 4.72 20.69 5.35
N ALA A 176 4.04 20.17 4.34
CA ALA A 176 2.95 20.81 3.62
C ALA A 176 1.79 21.21 4.55
N PRO A 177 1.01 22.25 4.20
CA PRO A 177 -0.20 22.62 4.95
C PRO A 177 -1.32 21.58 4.83
N PHE A 178 -1.26 20.72 3.81
CA PHE A 178 -2.16 19.58 3.65
C PHE A 178 -1.46 18.41 2.94
N TRP A 179 -1.98 17.20 3.14
CA TRP A 179 -1.62 16.01 2.36
C TRP A 179 -2.79 15.58 1.49
N ARG A 180 -2.50 15.14 0.26
CA ARG A 180 -3.52 14.64 -0.67
C ARG A 180 -3.55 13.11 -0.66
N TYR A 181 -4.77 12.58 -0.61
CA TYR A 181 -5.08 11.16 -0.60
C TYR A 181 -6.21 10.84 -1.59
N TRP A 182 -6.42 9.54 -1.83
CA TRP A 182 -7.36 9.04 -2.83
C TRP A 182 -8.29 8.01 -2.22
N TRP A 183 -9.59 8.28 -2.25
CA TRP A 183 -10.61 7.29 -1.97
C TRP A 183 -10.72 6.31 -3.13
N SER A 184 -10.80 6.83 -4.36
CA SER A 184 -10.83 6.09 -5.61
C SER A 184 -10.01 6.83 -6.67
N ARG A 185 -9.96 6.34 -7.92
CA ARG A 185 -9.24 7.00 -9.03
C ARG A 185 -9.71 8.44 -9.31
N LEU A 186 -10.98 8.74 -9.03
CA LEU A 186 -11.57 10.06 -9.28
C LEU A 186 -11.97 10.79 -7.98
N GLY A 187 -11.86 10.11 -6.83
CA GLY A 187 -12.24 10.64 -5.53
C GLY A 187 -11.02 11.05 -4.72
N GLU A 188 -10.49 12.25 -4.96
CA GLU A 188 -9.42 12.81 -4.12
C GLU A 188 -9.98 13.50 -2.87
N TYR A 189 -9.18 13.54 -1.80
CA TYR A 189 -9.44 14.34 -0.61
C TYR A 189 -8.13 14.86 -0.01
N LYS A 190 -8.21 15.90 0.81
CA LYS A 190 -7.08 16.56 1.45
C LYS A 190 -7.24 16.57 2.96
N VAL A 191 -6.17 16.20 3.65
CA VAL A 191 -6.04 16.26 5.11
C VAL A 191 -5.25 17.50 5.46
N HIS A 192 -5.86 18.43 6.19
CA HIS A 192 -5.25 19.70 6.57
C HIS A 192 -4.59 19.61 7.94
N TRP A 193 -3.49 20.36 8.09
CA TRP A 193 -2.71 20.39 9.32
C TRP A 193 -2.90 21.73 10.04
N SER A 194 -3.03 21.68 11.35
CA SER A 194 -2.91 22.84 12.24
C SER A 194 -1.42 23.13 12.52
N SER A 195 -1.14 24.29 13.11
CA SER A 195 0.22 24.74 13.39
C SER A 195 1.00 23.85 14.35
N ASP A 196 0.31 23.05 15.18
CA ASP A 196 0.92 22.06 16.09
C ASP A 196 1.10 20.68 15.43
N GLY A 197 0.82 20.57 14.12
CA GLY A 197 1.03 19.33 13.36
C GLY A 197 -0.10 18.30 13.48
N ARG A 198 -1.30 18.72 13.89
CA ARG A 198 -2.47 17.84 14.02
C ARG A 198 -3.48 18.04 12.90
N VAL A 199 -4.30 17.03 12.63
CA VAL A 199 -5.42 17.15 11.69
C VAL A 199 -6.36 18.27 12.13
N SER A 200 -6.48 19.32 11.32
CA SER A 200 -7.40 20.43 11.55
C SER A 200 -8.72 20.25 10.80
N GLY A 201 -8.71 19.47 9.71
CA GLY A 201 -9.92 19.17 8.94
C GLY A 201 -9.62 18.33 7.70
N VAL A 202 -10.69 17.90 7.03
CA VAL A 202 -10.64 17.15 5.78
C VAL A 202 -11.52 17.85 4.75
N THR A 203 -11.02 18.00 3.52
CA THR A 203 -11.79 18.60 2.41
C THR A 203 -11.79 17.67 1.20
N GLY A 204 -12.90 17.63 0.47
CA GLY A 204 -13.11 16.81 -0.72
C GLY A 204 -14.60 16.76 -1.04
N ASP A 205 -15.00 15.78 -1.85
CA ASP A 205 -16.42 15.43 -1.98
C ASP A 205 -17.02 15.07 -0.62
N SER A 206 -18.26 15.51 -0.33
CA SER A 206 -18.86 15.38 1.00
C SER A 206 -19.12 13.93 1.40
N GLU A 207 -19.44 13.05 0.44
CA GLU A 207 -19.60 11.63 0.70
C GLU A 207 -18.26 11.01 1.06
N ILE A 208 -17.20 11.33 0.31
CA ILE A 208 -15.84 10.87 0.60
C ILE A 208 -15.39 11.35 1.97
N VAL A 209 -15.57 12.63 2.30
CA VAL A 209 -15.21 13.18 3.61
C VAL A 209 -15.90 12.42 4.73
N THR A 210 -17.17 12.06 4.55
CA THR A 210 -17.94 11.25 5.52
C THR A 210 -17.40 9.82 5.64
N LEU A 211 -16.97 9.22 4.53
CA LEU A 211 -16.41 7.87 4.52
C LEU A 211 -15.05 7.80 5.21
N VAL A 212 -14.18 8.78 4.99
CA VAL A 212 -12.80 8.78 5.52
C VAL A 212 -12.65 9.36 6.92
N THR A 213 -13.68 10.06 7.42
CA THR A 213 -13.64 10.69 8.75
C THR A 213 -14.39 9.85 9.79
N ALA A 214 -13.75 9.55 10.91
CA ALA A 214 -14.38 8.96 12.08
C ALA A 214 -15.03 10.05 12.96
N PRO A 215 -16.13 9.74 13.66
CA PRO A 215 -16.79 10.72 14.52
C PRO A 215 -15.92 11.07 15.74
N GLY A 216 -16.06 12.31 16.22
CA GLY A 216 -15.36 12.82 17.39
C GLY A 216 -13.97 13.39 17.08
N ASN A 217 -13.26 13.77 18.14
CA ASN A 217 -11.89 14.30 18.04
C ASN A 217 -10.93 13.41 18.83
N ALA A 218 -9.71 13.28 18.32
CA ALA A 218 -8.60 12.68 19.05
C ALA A 218 -8.26 13.59 20.24
N THR A 219 -8.94 13.37 21.36
CA THR A 219 -8.61 14.02 22.63
C THR A 219 -7.22 13.53 23.04
N LEU A 220 -6.26 14.43 23.19
CA LEU A 220 -4.88 14.06 23.51
C LEU A 220 -4.31 14.88 24.68
N PRO A 221 -3.47 14.26 25.53
CA PRO A 221 -2.55 14.98 26.41
C PRO A 221 -1.53 15.81 25.60
N PRO A 222 -0.91 16.83 26.20
CA PRO A 222 -0.05 17.78 25.52
C PRO A 222 1.12 17.10 24.78
N VAL A 223 1.53 17.70 23.65
CA VAL A 223 2.57 17.24 22.69
C VAL A 223 3.94 16.97 23.33
N SER A 224 4.14 17.33 24.61
CA SER A 224 5.41 17.20 25.32
C SER A 224 5.82 15.78 25.70
N GLU A 225 4.98 14.77 25.51
CA GLU A 225 5.27 13.36 25.86
C GLU A 225 5.49 12.43 24.66
N ALA A 226 5.49 12.95 23.42
CA ALA A 226 5.80 12.13 22.24
C ALA A 226 7.32 12.00 22.03
N ASP A 227 7.78 10.75 21.85
CA ASP A 227 9.18 10.34 21.75
C ASP A 227 10.07 11.22 20.84
N PRO A 228 11.29 11.57 21.29
CA PRO A 228 12.21 12.44 20.54
C PRO A 228 12.82 11.80 19.28
N GLU A 229 12.66 10.49 19.05
CA GLU A 229 13.26 9.80 17.90
C GLU A 229 12.71 10.25 16.54
N PHE A 230 11.51 10.84 16.47
CA PHE A 230 10.94 11.31 15.20
C PHE A 230 11.14 12.81 14.92
N ARG A 231 11.83 13.55 15.80
CA ARG A 231 11.89 15.02 15.68
C ARG A 231 13.01 15.58 14.80
N ALA A 232 13.88 14.77 14.20
CA ALA A 232 15.01 15.32 13.46
C ALA A 232 15.55 14.40 12.35
N GLY A 233 14.72 14.10 11.35
CA GLY A 233 15.16 13.65 10.03
C GLY A 233 15.25 14.82 9.05
N SER A 234 16.21 15.72 9.27
CA SER A 234 16.80 16.65 8.27
C SER A 234 15.87 17.42 7.32
N ALA A 235 15.16 18.43 7.83
CA ALA A 235 14.58 19.49 6.99
C ALA A 235 15.33 20.83 7.06
N THR A 236 16.47 20.92 7.77
CA THR A 236 17.16 22.21 7.97
C THR A 236 18.66 22.20 7.66
N THR A 237 19.31 21.05 7.49
CA THR A 237 20.79 21.03 7.31
C THR A 237 21.26 20.95 5.85
N ILE A 238 20.37 20.80 4.85
CA ILE A 238 20.81 20.64 3.44
C ILE A 238 20.84 21.97 2.66
N PHE A 239 20.19 23.04 3.15
CA PHE A 239 20.14 24.32 2.41
C PHE A 239 21.18 25.36 2.85
N GLU A 240 21.79 25.23 4.03
CA GLU A 240 22.72 26.26 4.54
C GLU A 240 24.19 26.05 4.10
N THR A 241 24.55 24.84 3.63
CA THR A 241 25.90 24.56 3.11
C THR A 241 26.10 24.96 1.65
N ARG A 242 25.06 25.43 0.94
CA ARG A 242 25.18 25.79 -0.48
C ARG A 242 25.39 27.30 -0.75
N GLU A 243 25.19 28.17 0.23
CA GLU A 243 25.47 29.60 0.06
C GLU A 243 26.93 29.97 0.37
N LYS A 244 27.66 29.19 1.17
CA LYS A 244 29.07 29.47 1.49
C LYS A 244 30.09 29.01 0.43
N GLY A 245 29.65 28.34 -0.64
CA GLY A 245 30.54 27.80 -1.68
C GLY A 245 30.70 28.66 -2.93
N VAL A 246 30.01 29.81 -3.04
CA VAL A 246 30.01 30.64 -4.26
C VAL A 246 30.92 31.88 -4.14
N GLU A 247 31.38 32.22 -2.93
CA GLU A 247 32.15 33.46 -2.71
C GLU A 247 33.69 33.29 -2.74
N GLU A 248 34.22 32.06 -2.84
CA GLU A 248 35.68 31.80 -2.80
C GLU A 248 36.36 31.67 -4.19
N ASN A 249 35.79 32.24 -5.26
CA ASN A 249 36.43 32.20 -6.59
C ASN A 249 36.43 33.54 -7.36
N ALA A 250 36.48 34.66 -6.64
CA ALA A 250 36.79 35.96 -7.23
C ALA A 250 38.16 36.47 -6.76
N LYS A 251 39.24 36.01 -7.42
CA LYS A 251 40.55 36.67 -7.34
C LYS A 251 40.87 37.33 -8.71
N PRO A 252 41.28 38.61 -8.72
CA PRO A 252 41.44 39.38 -9.96
C PRO A 252 42.72 38.97 -10.71
N LYS A 253 42.62 38.85 -12.03
CA LYS A 253 43.80 38.84 -12.92
C LYS A 253 44.34 40.26 -13.02
N SER A 254 45.39 40.57 -12.26
CA SER A 254 46.31 41.67 -12.56
C SER A 254 47.31 41.22 -13.64
N GLY A 255 47.59 42.10 -14.60
CA GLY A 255 48.38 41.79 -15.79
C GLY A 255 49.87 41.54 -15.56
N ASN A 256 50.48 40.99 -16.60
CA ASN A 256 51.66 41.51 -17.28
C ASN A 256 51.70 40.91 -18.69
#